data_AF-A0A397GY61-F1
#
_entry.id   AF-A0A397GY61-F1
#
_cell.length_a   1.000
_cell.length_b   1.000
_cell.length_c   1.000
_cell.angle_alpha   90.00
_cell.angle_beta   90.00
_cell.angle_gamma   90.00
#
_symmetry.space_group_name_H-M   'P 1'
#
loop_
_entity.id
_entity.type
_entity.pdbx_description
1 polymer ?
#
loop_
_entity_poly.entity_id
_entity_poly.type
_entity_poly.pdbx_seq_one_letter_code
_entity_poly.pdbx_strand_id
1 'polypeptide(L)'
;MQIKRHNHNVIIEAKNKKIYTAPNVLKYRSPHFRKELDKKLETVLIETKVSRLKKYFSLVYQNILYKKNFKDLEFCNDIVAKYPNLIFDNSDFTSLPEFVLVSFLKRDDFQMKEVEIWDNVVKWGIAQNPTLPINPVKWSKENLLMLKTTLQQCLPLIRYFHISKTEIHDKIRPYKKILDKQLWRDINQHLQDHAAEISSWIDRKTTIYSTTDIPYKFELIFRGTRVRSTNILDIANIIEFEVFSLTC
;
A
#
# COMPACT_ATOMS: atom_id res chain seq x y z
N MET A 1 6.91 -5.75 35.35
CA MET A 1 7.82 -4.68 34.87
C MET A 1 7.44 -3.40 35.60
N GLN A 2 8.17 -3.03 36.66
CA GLN A 2 8.00 -1.73 37.33
C GLN A 2 9.34 -1.01 37.24
N ILE A 3 9.34 0.12 36.53
CA ILE A 3 10.53 0.95 36.33
C ILE A 3 10.43 2.10 37.34
N LYS A 4 11.23 2.07 38.41
CA LYS A 4 11.46 3.25 39.24
C LYS A 4 12.69 3.98 38.70
N ARG A 5 12.52 5.24 38.33
CA ARG A 5 13.60 6.12 37.86
C ARG A 5 14.36 6.69 39.06
N HIS A 6 15.62 6.33 39.20
CA HIS A 6 16.62 7.24 39.78
C HIS A 6 17.89 7.21 38.92
N ASN A 7 18.52 8.37 38.84
CA ASN A 7 19.57 8.75 37.92
C ASN A 7 20.72 7.71 37.81
N HIS A 8 21.05 7.38 36.55
CA HIS A 8 22.30 6.80 36.05
C HIS A 8 22.73 5.34 36.32
N ASN A 9 21.92 4.46 36.90
CA ASN A 9 22.31 3.05 37.02
C ASN A 9 21.34 2.11 36.29
N VAL A 10 21.77 1.59 35.13
CA VAL A 10 21.11 0.45 34.47
C VAL A 10 21.52 -0.82 35.20
N ILE A 11 20.55 -1.55 35.75
CA ILE A 11 20.74 -2.88 36.34
C ILE A 11 20.52 -3.92 35.24
N ILE A 12 21.49 -4.80 35.00
CA ILE A 12 21.34 -5.93 34.08
C ILE A 12 21.34 -7.23 34.90
N GLU A 13 20.26 -8.00 34.78
CA GLU A 13 20.13 -9.32 35.38
C GLU A 13 20.47 -10.39 34.34
N ALA A 14 21.54 -11.16 34.57
CA ALA A 14 21.86 -12.33 33.77
C ALA A 14 21.08 -13.55 34.28
N LYS A 15 20.78 -14.52 33.39
CA LYS A 15 19.93 -15.71 33.64
C LYS A 15 20.34 -16.61 34.82
N ASN A 16 21.45 -16.31 35.49
CA ASN A 16 21.97 -16.98 36.69
C ASN A 16 21.85 -16.12 37.97
N LYS A 17 20.99 -15.08 37.99
CA LYS A 17 20.62 -14.26 39.17
C LYS A 17 21.77 -13.53 39.89
N LYS A 18 22.95 -13.41 39.28
CA LYS A 18 24.04 -12.57 39.83
C LYS A 18 23.92 -11.13 39.29
N ILE A 19 23.93 -10.18 40.21
CA ILE A 19 23.89 -8.73 39.93
C ILE A 19 25.32 -8.20 39.91
N TYR A 20 25.69 -7.50 38.83
CA TYR A 20 26.98 -6.80 38.73
C TYR A 20 26.74 -5.30 38.58
N THR A 21 27.36 -4.50 39.43
CA THR A 21 27.42 -3.04 39.30
C THR A 21 28.80 -2.67 38.77
N ALA A 22 28.88 -2.15 37.56
CA ALA A 22 30.13 -1.72 36.94
C ALA A 22 30.06 -0.22 36.61
N PRO A 23 30.68 0.67 37.40
CA PRO A 23 30.51 2.11 37.22
C PRO A 23 31.18 2.68 35.97
N ASN A 24 32.12 1.96 35.33
CA ASN A 24 32.95 2.57 34.27
C ASN A 24 33.26 1.67 33.06
N VAL A 25 32.73 0.45 32.97
CA VAL A 25 33.17 -0.52 31.92
C VAL A 25 32.55 -0.27 30.54
N LEU A 26 31.48 0.54 30.44
CA LEU A 26 30.82 0.82 29.15
C LEU A 26 31.25 2.13 28.49
N LYS A 27 32.16 2.91 29.08
CA LYS A 27 32.73 4.08 28.40
C LYS A 27 33.58 3.72 27.16
N TYR A 28 33.84 2.41 26.93
CA TYR A 28 34.79 1.93 25.92
C TYR A 28 34.33 0.82 24.96
N ARG A 29 33.05 0.44 24.84
CA ARG A 29 32.69 -0.72 24.00
C ARG A 29 32.05 -0.36 22.66
N SER A 30 32.87 -0.52 21.61
CA SER A 30 32.60 -0.74 20.17
C SER A 30 31.50 0.12 19.49
N PRO A 31 31.83 0.85 18.40
CA PRO A 31 30.83 1.52 17.55
C PRO A 31 29.66 0.61 17.12
N HIS A 32 29.91 -0.69 17.03
CA HIS A 32 28.90 -1.69 16.69
C HIS A 32 27.82 -1.84 17.77
N PHE A 33 28.20 -1.86 19.05
CA PHE A 33 27.26 -2.01 20.17
C PHE A 33 26.41 -0.74 20.37
N ARG A 34 27.02 0.44 20.11
CA ARG A 34 26.32 1.72 20.10
C ARG A 34 25.27 1.77 18.98
N LYS A 35 25.64 1.35 17.76
CA LYS A 35 24.69 1.21 16.64
C LYS A 35 23.54 0.25 16.95
N GLU A 36 23.82 -0.92 17.52
CA GLU A 36 22.80 -1.91 17.92
C GLU A 36 21.84 -1.35 18.97
N LEU A 37 22.37 -0.62 19.96
CA LEU A 37 21.59 0.00 21.01
C LEU A 37 20.76 1.18 20.50
N ASP A 38 21.33 2.05 19.68
CA ASP A 38 20.62 3.17 19.04
C ASP A 38 19.49 2.66 18.15
N LYS A 39 19.74 1.59 17.37
CA LYS A 39 18.74 0.94 16.52
C LYS A 39 17.62 0.29 17.36
N LYS A 40 17.95 -0.36 18.48
CA LYS A 40 16.94 -0.89 19.42
C LYS A 40 16.17 0.21 20.13
N LEU A 41 16.81 1.31 20.52
CA LEU A 41 16.17 2.44 21.16
C LEU A 41 15.25 3.18 20.18
N GLU A 42 15.67 3.39 18.94
CA GLU A 42 14.81 3.86 17.86
C GLU A 42 13.63 2.93 17.65
N THR A 43 13.87 1.61 17.58
CA THR A 43 12.81 0.61 17.41
C THR A 43 11.81 0.66 18.57
N VAL A 44 12.26 0.71 19.82
CA VAL A 44 11.39 0.80 21.00
C VAL A 44 10.68 2.15 21.07
N LEU A 45 11.34 3.27 20.74
CA LEU A 45 10.71 4.59 20.68
C LEU A 45 9.66 4.66 19.57
N ILE A 46 9.95 4.07 18.40
CA ILE A 46 9.03 3.94 17.28
C ILE A 46 7.88 3.06 17.73
N GLU A 47 8.08 1.83 18.20
CA GLU A 47 7.03 0.93 18.70
C GLU A 47 6.15 1.57 19.78
N THR A 48 6.73 2.35 20.70
CA THR A 48 5.97 3.05 21.76
C THR A 48 5.19 4.25 21.21
N LYS A 49 5.74 5.00 20.24
CA LYS A 49 5.05 6.09 19.55
C LYS A 49 3.98 5.57 18.59
N VAL A 50 4.25 4.48 17.89
CA VAL A 50 3.41 3.73 16.95
C VAL A 50 2.22 3.13 17.68
N SER A 51 2.42 2.45 18.82
CA SER A 51 1.32 1.92 19.64
C SER A 51 0.43 3.03 20.22
N ARG A 52 1.01 4.17 20.60
CA ARG A 52 0.24 5.36 21.02
C ARG A 52 -0.47 6.04 19.85
N LEU A 53 0.15 6.14 18.68
CA LEU A 53 -0.46 6.65 17.45
C LEU A 53 -1.64 5.76 17.05
N LYS A 54 -1.49 4.42 17.03
CA LYS A 54 -2.61 3.49 16.78
C LYS A 54 -3.79 3.75 17.71
N LYS A 55 -3.53 3.95 19.00
CA LYS A 55 -4.57 4.12 20.02
C LYS A 55 -5.30 5.46 19.97
N TYR A 56 -4.65 6.51 19.46
CA TYR A 56 -5.18 7.88 19.47
C TYR A 56 -5.18 8.51 18.07
N PHE A 57 -5.17 7.71 17.01
CA PHE A 57 -4.93 8.20 15.66
C PHE A 57 -5.93 9.27 15.22
N SER A 58 -7.22 8.97 15.33
CA SER A 58 -8.30 9.93 15.03
C SER A 58 -8.17 11.19 15.89
N LEU A 59 -7.84 11.05 17.18
CA LEU A 59 -7.66 12.18 18.09
C LEU A 59 -6.43 13.04 17.76
N VAL A 60 -5.30 12.43 17.40
CA VAL A 60 -4.05 13.12 17.05
C VAL A 60 -4.24 13.89 15.75
N TYR A 61 -4.82 13.26 14.72
CA TYR A 61 -5.10 13.95 13.47
C TYR A 61 -6.16 15.03 13.69
N GLN A 62 -7.29 14.76 14.36
CA GLN A 62 -8.29 15.80 14.69
C GLN A 62 -7.68 17.00 15.43
N ASN A 63 -6.73 16.79 16.35
CA ASN A 63 -6.02 17.87 17.03
C ASN A 63 -5.07 18.66 16.11
N ILE A 64 -4.30 17.97 15.26
CA ILE A 64 -3.41 18.62 14.28
C ILE A 64 -4.24 19.47 13.30
N LEU A 65 -5.36 18.93 12.85
CA LEU A 65 -6.34 19.57 11.97
C LEU A 65 -6.95 20.81 12.63
N TYR A 66 -7.39 20.69 13.89
CA TYR A 66 -7.93 21.80 14.68
C TYR A 66 -6.90 22.92 14.87
N LYS A 67 -5.65 22.56 15.17
CA LYS A 67 -4.55 23.53 15.38
C LYS A 67 -3.95 24.07 14.09
N LYS A 68 -4.32 23.53 12.92
CA LYS A 68 -3.74 23.84 11.60
C LYS A 68 -2.20 23.79 11.58
N ASN A 69 -1.60 22.87 12.35
CA ASN A 69 -0.14 22.76 12.42
C ASN A 69 0.41 21.82 11.34
N PHE A 70 0.78 22.39 10.18
CA PHE A 70 1.25 21.62 9.03
C PHE A 70 2.58 20.86 9.26
N LYS A 71 3.46 21.34 10.16
CA LYS A 71 4.74 20.65 10.44
C LYS A 71 4.53 19.35 11.22
N ASP A 72 3.58 19.35 12.15
CA ASP A 72 3.23 18.14 12.90
C ASP A 72 2.54 17.12 11.99
N LEU A 73 1.75 17.59 11.01
CA LEU A 73 1.14 16.74 9.99
C LEU A 73 2.20 16.05 9.12
N GLU A 74 3.20 16.79 8.66
CA GLU A 74 4.30 16.26 7.84
C GLU A 74 5.08 15.16 8.58
N PHE A 75 5.44 15.42 9.85
CA PHE A 75 6.08 14.43 10.71
C PHE A 75 5.23 13.16 10.89
N CYS A 76 3.91 13.32 11.09
CA CYS A 76 3.02 12.16 11.19
C CYS A 76 2.96 11.39 9.86
N ASN A 77 2.90 12.10 8.74
CA ASN A 77 2.89 11.50 7.41
C ASN A 77 4.16 10.69 7.13
N ASP A 78 5.33 11.12 7.62
CA ASP A 78 6.58 10.35 7.49
C ASP A 78 6.54 9.01 8.23
N ILE A 79 5.88 8.95 9.38
CA ILE A 79 5.68 7.70 10.13
C ILE A 79 4.69 6.81 9.39
N VAL A 80 3.57 7.38 8.95
CA VAL A 80 2.50 6.65 8.24
C VAL A 80 3.00 6.11 6.90
N ALA A 81 3.87 6.83 6.20
CA ALA A 81 4.47 6.34 4.96
C ALA A 81 5.30 5.08 5.16
N LYS A 82 6.01 4.96 6.28
CA LYS A 82 6.81 3.77 6.63
C LYS A 82 5.96 2.64 7.20
N TYR A 83 4.85 2.97 7.85
CA TYR A 83 3.95 2.01 8.49
C TYR A 83 2.47 2.33 8.20
N PRO A 84 1.99 2.12 6.97
CA PRO A 84 0.61 2.47 6.58
C PRO A 84 -0.47 1.76 7.39
N ASN A 85 -0.17 0.53 7.82
CA ASN A 85 -1.03 -0.30 8.66
C ASN A 85 -1.35 0.31 10.04
N LEU A 86 -0.64 1.38 10.44
CA LEU A 86 -1.04 2.18 11.60
C LEU A 86 -2.40 2.84 11.43
N ILE A 87 -2.75 3.15 10.18
CA ILE A 87 -3.92 3.91 9.80
C ILE A 87 -4.95 2.98 9.19
N PHE A 88 -4.58 2.28 8.13
CA PHE A 88 -5.52 1.56 7.28
C PHE A 88 -6.09 0.29 7.93
N ASP A 89 -5.43 -0.25 8.96
CA ASP A 89 -5.98 -1.38 9.74
C ASP A 89 -7.01 -0.92 10.80
N ASN A 90 -7.07 0.38 11.11
CA ASN A 90 -7.97 0.89 12.14
C ASN A 90 -9.41 0.97 11.61
N SER A 91 -10.39 0.60 12.43
CA SER A 91 -11.80 0.66 12.04
C SER A 91 -12.30 2.07 11.78
N ASP A 92 -11.66 3.09 12.36
CA ASP A 92 -12.06 4.49 12.26
C ASP A 92 -11.34 5.29 11.14
N PHE A 93 -10.45 4.68 10.35
CA PHE A 93 -9.68 5.42 9.33
C PHE A 93 -10.58 6.08 8.28
N THR A 94 -11.77 5.54 8.05
CA THR A 94 -12.76 6.12 7.14
C THR A 94 -13.26 7.49 7.61
N SER A 95 -13.04 7.87 8.86
CA SER A 95 -13.37 9.20 9.39
C SER A 95 -12.31 10.27 9.07
N LEU A 96 -11.23 9.92 8.37
CA LEU A 96 -10.21 10.89 7.98
C LEU A 96 -10.75 11.92 6.98
N PRO A 97 -10.39 13.21 7.12
CA PRO A 97 -10.65 14.20 6.09
C PRO A 97 -9.95 13.83 4.78
N GLU A 98 -10.59 14.14 3.64
CA GLU A 98 -10.08 13.81 2.30
C GLU A 98 -8.64 14.29 2.10
N PHE A 99 -8.32 15.53 2.51
CA PHE A 99 -6.99 16.08 2.28
C PHE A 99 -5.87 15.34 3.03
N VAL A 100 -6.18 14.69 4.15
CA VAL A 100 -5.23 13.84 4.88
C VAL A 100 -4.96 12.59 4.06
N LEU A 101 -6.02 11.94 3.57
CA LEU A 101 -5.88 10.80 2.66
C LEU A 101 -5.08 11.17 1.41
N VAL A 102 -5.42 12.28 0.76
CA VAL A 102 -4.68 12.84 -0.38
C VAL A 102 -3.20 13.07 -0.05
N SER A 103 -2.88 13.53 1.16
CA SER A 103 -1.49 13.73 1.58
C SER A 103 -0.70 12.43 1.68
N PHE A 104 -1.35 11.31 1.97
CA PHE A 104 -0.72 9.99 1.93
C PHE A 104 -0.52 9.54 0.48
N LEU A 105 -1.54 9.67 -0.37
CA LEU A 105 -1.52 9.22 -1.76
C LEU A 105 -0.48 9.96 -2.63
N LYS A 106 -0.15 11.21 -2.28
CA LYS A 106 0.88 12.00 -2.99
C LYS A 106 2.31 11.50 -2.77
N ARG A 107 2.56 10.60 -1.83
CA ARG A 107 3.91 10.19 -1.44
C ARG A 107 4.43 9.05 -2.30
N ASP A 108 5.65 9.21 -2.81
CA ASP A 108 6.36 8.16 -3.55
C ASP A 108 6.99 7.10 -2.63
N ASP A 109 7.26 7.45 -1.37
CA ASP A 109 7.87 6.55 -0.38
C ASP A 109 6.85 5.74 0.44
N PHE A 110 5.56 5.80 0.06
CA PHE A 110 4.47 5.15 0.77
C PHE A 110 4.57 3.61 0.69
N GLN A 111 4.84 2.95 1.82
CA GLN A 111 5.13 1.50 1.90
C GLN A 111 3.86 0.63 1.88
N MET A 112 3.02 0.77 0.85
CA MET A 112 1.81 -0.03 0.63
C MET A 112 1.68 -0.36 -0.86
N LYS A 113 1.16 -1.56 -1.19
CA LYS A 113 0.93 -1.91 -2.60
C LYS A 113 -0.18 -1.05 -3.18
N GLU A 114 -0.03 -0.64 -4.43
CA GLU A 114 -1.00 0.26 -5.09
C GLU A 114 -2.43 -0.32 -5.13
N VAL A 115 -2.57 -1.63 -5.23
CA VAL A 115 -3.87 -2.32 -5.13
C VAL A 115 -4.51 -2.21 -3.74
N GLU A 116 -3.70 -2.24 -2.67
CA GLU A 116 -4.19 -2.09 -1.29
C GLU A 116 -4.57 -0.62 -1.02
N ILE A 117 -3.82 0.32 -1.62
CA ILE A 117 -4.17 1.74 -1.63
C ILE A 117 -5.54 1.93 -2.29
N TRP A 118 -5.76 1.34 -3.47
CA TRP A 118 -7.06 1.38 -4.16
C TRP A 118 -8.20 0.86 -3.28
N ASP A 119 -8.05 -0.32 -2.68
CA ASP A 119 -9.08 -0.92 -1.82
C ASP A 119 -9.45 0.02 -0.66
N ASN A 120 -8.44 0.64 -0.03
CA ASN A 120 -8.64 1.58 1.06
C ASN A 120 -9.30 2.89 0.62
N VAL A 121 -8.95 3.41 -0.56
CA VAL A 121 -9.57 4.61 -1.13
C VAL A 121 -11.04 4.36 -1.46
N VAL A 122 -11.37 3.23 -2.09
CA VAL A 122 -12.76 2.84 -2.37
C VAL A 122 -13.53 2.65 -1.07
N LYS A 123 -12.95 1.96 -0.08
CA LYS A 123 -13.56 1.77 1.24
C LYS A 123 -13.84 3.11 1.94
N TRP A 124 -12.88 4.04 1.91
CA TRP A 124 -13.06 5.40 2.43
C TRP A 124 -14.17 6.15 1.70
N GLY A 125 -14.20 6.10 0.37
CA GLY A 125 -15.22 6.76 -0.45
C GLY A 125 -16.63 6.22 -0.21
N ILE A 126 -16.79 4.91 -0.04
CA ILE A 126 -18.07 4.29 0.30
C ILE A 126 -18.54 4.78 1.69
N ALA A 127 -17.64 4.84 2.66
CA ALA A 127 -17.97 5.28 4.01
C ALA A 127 -18.42 6.76 4.08
N GLN A 128 -17.95 7.62 3.16
CA GLN A 128 -18.45 9.01 3.06
C GLN A 128 -19.86 9.11 2.47
N ASN A 129 -20.36 8.06 1.83
CA ASN A 129 -21.65 8.04 1.15
C ASN A 129 -22.56 6.95 1.75
N PRO A 130 -23.09 7.16 2.97
CA PRO A 130 -23.84 6.14 3.70
C PRO A 130 -25.15 5.72 3.04
N THR A 131 -25.62 6.45 2.04
CA THR A 131 -26.81 6.12 1.22
C THR A 131 -26.51 5.10 0.11
N LEU A 132 -25.23 4.78 -0.14
CA LEU A 132 -24.87 3.79 -1.16
C LEU A 132 -25.30 2.38 -0.76
N PRO A 133 -25.80 1.56 -1.70
CA PRO A 133 -26.06 0.15 -1.45
C PRO A 133 -24.77 -0.59 -1.05
N ILE A 134 -24.88 -1.50 -0.08
CA ILE A 134 -23.74 -2.28 0.42
C ILE A 134 -23.09 -3.11 -0.70
N ASN A 135 -23.86 -3.58 -1.69
CA ASN A 135 -23.35 -4.39 -2.79
C ASN A 135 -23.05 -3.54 -4.04
N PRO A 136 -21.76 -3.39 -4.46
CA PRO A 136 -21.36 -2.63 -5.64
C PRO A 136 -21.97 -3.12 -6.96
N VAL A 137 -22.32 -4.41 -7.04
CA VAL A 137 -22.92 -5.02 -8.24
C VAL A 137 -24.28 -4.38 -8.56
N LYS A 138 -24.99 -3.85 -7.56
CA LYS A 138 -26.33 -3.26 -7.70
C LYS A 138 -26.30 -1.74 -7.86
N TRP A 139 -25.14 -1.12 -8.09
CA TRP A 139 -25.04 0.33 -8.10
C TRP A 139 -25.63 0.95 -9.37
N SER A 140 -26.51 1.95 -9.17
CA SER A 140 -27.01 2.80 -10.24
C SER A 140 -25.93 3.73 -10.78
N LYS A 141 -26.22 4.42 -11.89
CA LYS A 141 -25.34 5.46 -12.43
C LYS A 141 -25.13 6.62 -11.43
N GLU A 142 -26.16 6.96 -10.66
CA GLU A 142 -26.12 8.00 -9.63
C GLU A 142 -25.21 7.60 -8.46
N ASN A 143 -25.30 6.35 -8.01
CA ASN A 143 -24.42 5.81 -6.97
C ASN A 143 -22.94 5.91 -7.37
N LEU A 144 -22.63 5.55 -8.62
CA LEU A 144 -21.27 5.68 -9.16
C LEU A 144 -20.82 7.14 -9.28
N LEU A 145 -21.75 8.06 -9.61
CA LEU A 145 -21.45 9.48 -9.70
C LEU A 145 -21.16 10.10 -8.33
N MET A 146 -21.89 9.69 -7.29
CA MET A 146 -21.59 10.08 -5.90
C MET A 146 -20.18 9.63 -5.52
N LEU A 147 -19.86 8.34 -5.68
CA LEU A 147 -18.52 7.84 -5.36
C LEU A 147 -17.44 8.58 -6.17
N LYS A 148 -17.66 8.79 -7.47
CA LYS A 148 -16.73 9.53 -8.33
C LYS A 148 -16.46 10.94 -7.80
N THR A 149 -17.50 11.65 -7.40
CA THR A 149 -17.39 13.01 -6.85
C THR A 149 -16.60 13.01 -5.55
N THR A 150 -16.89 12.08 -4.65
CA THR A 150 -16.16 11.93 -3.38
C THR A 150 -14.69 11.60 -3.57
N LEU A 151 -14.35 10.80 -4.57
CA LEU A 151 -12.97 10.34 -4.81
C LEU A 151 -12.21 11.22 -5.80
N GLN A 152 -12.76 12.35 -6.24
CA GLN A 152 -12.22 13.13 -7.35
C GLN A 152 -10.76 13.56 -7.17
N GLN A 153 -10.32 13.85 -5.93
CA GLN A 153 -8.92 14.22 -5.65
C GLN A 153 -8.01 13.01 -5.44
N CYS A 154 -8.58 11.87 -5.06
CA CYS A 154 -7.84 10.64 -4.80
C CYS A 154 -7.57 9.84 -6.09
N LEU A 155 -8.54 9.75 -7.00
CA LEU A 155 -8.43 8.94 -8.22
C LEU A 155 -7.19 9.29 -9.08
N PRO A 156 -6.85 10.58 -9.32
CA PRO A 156 -5.67 10.92 -10.12
C PRO A 156 -4.34 10.56 -9.47
N LEU A 157 -4.33 10.28 -8.15
CA LEU A 157 -3.13 9.96 -7.39
C LEU A 157 -2.83 8.46 -7.36
N ILE A 158 -3.77 7.62 -7.79
CA ILE A 158 -3.57 6.18 -7.89
C ILE A 158 -2.70 5.87 -9.10
N ARG A 159 -1.61 5.14 -8.88
CA ARG A 159 -0.66 4.75 -9.92
C ARG A 159 -1.09 3.46 -10.60
N TYR A 160 -2.19 3.50 -11.35
CA TYR A 160 -2.83 2.31 -11.94
C TYR A 160 -1.89 1.35 -12.68
N PHE A 161 -0.84 1.85 -13.34
CA PHE A 161 0.14 1.03 -14.06
C PHE A 161 1.08 0.21 -13.14
N HIS A 162 1.11 0.48 -11.84
CA HIS A 162 1.78 -0.36 -10.83
C HIS A 162 0.89 -1.46 -10.25
N ILE A 163 -0.38 -1.53 -10.65
CA ILE A 163 -1.31 -2.59 -10.25
C ILE A 163 -1.21 -3.73 -11.26
N SER A 164 -1.17 -4.97 -10.79
CA SER A 164 -1.07 -6.14 -11.68
C SER A 164 -2.31 -6.27 -12.57
N LYS A 165 -2.16 -6.90 -13.74
CA LYS A 165 -3.26 -7.10 -14.70
C LYS A 165 -4.45 -7.85 -14.08
N THR A 166 -4.17 -8.87 -13.25
CA THR A 166 -5.20 -9.61 -12.48
C THR A 166 -5.97 -8.69 -11.56
N GLU A 167 -5.27 -7.85 -10.79
CA GLU A 167 -5.89 -6.96 -9.82
C GLU A 167 -6.68 -5.83 -10.49
N ILE A 168 -6.21 -5.33 -11.64
CA ILE A 168 -7.00 -4.40 -12.48
C ILE A 168 -8.32 -5.05 -12.86
N HIS A 169 -8.30 -6.30 -13.32
CA HIS A 169 -9.49 -7.01 -13.75
C HIS A 169 -10.47 -7.24 -12.59
N ASP A 170 -9.97 -7.69 -11.44
CA ASP A 170 -10.83 -8.15 -10.34
C ASP A 170 -11.31 -7.00 -9.46
N LYS A 171 -10.44 -5.99 -9.22
CA LYS A 171 -10.69 -4.93 -8.24
C LYS A 171 -11.00 -3.57 -8.85
N ILE A 172 -10.42 -3.23 -10.01
CA ILE A 172 -10.62 -1.91 -10.64
C ILE A 172 -11.79 -1.95 -11.63
N ARG A 173 -11.88 -2.99 -12.48
CA ARG A 173 -12.90 -3.12 -13.54
C ARG A 173 -14.34 -2.95 -13.05
N PRO A 174 -14.75 -3.45 -11.86
CA PRO A 174 -16.11 -3.23 -11.35
C PRO A 174 -16.46 -1.74 -11.20
N TYR A 175 -15.46 -0.90 -10.92
CA TYR A 175 -15.60 0.53 -10.71
C TYR A 175 -15.21 1.37 -11.93
N LYS A 176 -14.92 0.77 -13.10
CA LYS A 176 -14.41 1.49 -14.29
C LYS A 176 -15.17 2.77 -14.67
N LYS A 177 -16.47 2.84 -14.34
CA LYS A 177 -17.33 4.00 -14.62
C LYS A 177 -16.98 5.25 -13.80
N ILE A 178 -16.29 5.11 -12.66
CA ILE A 178 -15.83 6.26 -11.86
C ILE A 178 -14.54 6.88 -12.42
N LEU A 179 -13.78 6.11 -13.19
CA LEU A 179 -12.54 6.57 -13.81
C LEU A 179 -12.82 7.53 -14.97
N ASP A 180 -11.81 8.30 -15.33
CA ASP A 180 -11.85 9.05 -16.59
C ASP A 180 -11.85 8.08 -17.78
N LYS A 181 -12.57 8.44 -18.86
CA LYS A 181 -12.69 7.59 -20.05
C LYS A 181 -11.35 7.38 -20.73
N GLN A 182 -10.52 8.42 -20.80
CA GLN A 182 -9.18 8.34 -21.38
C GLN A 182 -8.30 7.44 -20.54
N LEU A 183 -8.28 7.66 -19.22
CA LEU A 183 -7.51 6.83 -18.29
C LEU A 183 -7.89 5.34 -18.40
N TRP A 184 -9.19 5.03 -18.43
CA TRP A 184 -9.63 3.63 -18.59
C TRP A 184 -9.20 3.04 -19.93
N ARG A 185 -9.21 3.83 -21.01
CA ARG A 185 -8.69 3.41 -22.31
C ARG A 185 -7.19 3.10 -22.23
N ASP A 186 -6.41 3.97 -21.60
CA ASP A 186 -4.96 3.83 -21.47
C ASP A 186 -4.58 2.63 -20.60
N ILE A 187 -5.35 2.35 -19.53
CA ILE A 187 -5.20 1.13 -18.73
C ILE A 187 -5.46 -0.11 -19.59
N ASN A 188 -6.60 -0.17 -20.30
CA ASN A 188 -6.91 -1.35 -21.14
C ASN A 188 -5.88 -1.55 -22.25
N GLN A 189 -5.42 -0.45 -22.84
CA GLN A 189 -4.38 -0.43 -23.83
C GLN A 189 -3.12 -1.14 -23.31
N HIS A 190 -2.61 -0.72 -22.15
CA HIS A 190 -1.47 -1.37 -21.49
C HIS A 190 -1.72 -2.86 -21.14
N LEU A 191 -2.97 -3.26 -20.86
CA LEU A 191 -3.29 -4.67 -20.65
C LEU A 191 -3.12 -5.49 -21.93
N GLN A 192 -3.43 -4.92 -23.10
CA GLN A 192 -3.40 -5.58 -24.42
C GLN A 192 -2.03 -5.58 -25.11
N ASP A 193 -1.01 -4.89 -24.59
CA ASP A 193 0.30 -4.82 -25.24
C ASP A 193 0.90 -6.22 -25.50
N HIS A 194 0.78 -7.15 -24.56
CA HIS A 194 1.22 -8.54 -24.78
C HIS A 194 0.39 -9.27 -25.84
N ALA A 195 -0.91 -8.98 -25.93
CA ALA A 195 -1.75 -9.57 -26.97
C ALA A 195 -1.31 -9.11 -28.36
N ALA A 196 -0.92 -7.84 -28.51
CA ALA A 196 -0.37 -7.32 -29.76
C ALA A 196 0.99 -7.95 -30.09
N GLU A 197 1.89 -8.08 -29.11
CA GLU A 197 3.18 -8.77 -29.27
C GLU A 197 3.00 -10.24 -29.70
N ILE A 198 2.17 -11.00 -28.97
CA ILE A 198 1.88 -12.41 -29.28
C ILE A 198 1.26 -12.54 -30.66
N SER A 199 0.30 -11.69 -31.03
CA SER A 199 -0.32 -11.71 -32.37
C SER A 199 0.69 -11.47 -33.48
N SER A 200 1.62 -10.55 -33.24
CA SER A 200 2.68 -10.23 -34.22
C SER A 200 3.63 -11.40 -34.39
N TRP A 201 3.92 -12.12 -33.29
CA TRP A 201 4.72 -13.33 -33.32
C TRP A 201 4.00 -14.48 -34.06
N ILE A 202 2.69 -14.70 -33.80
CA ILE A 202 1.87 -15.71 -34.50
C ILE A 202 1.92 -15.48 -36.02
N ASP A 203 1.75 -14.24 -36.45
CA ASP A 203 1.74 -13.88 -37.89
C ASP A 203 3.13 -13.68 -38.48
N ARG A 204 4.19 -13.84 -37.68
CA ARG A 204 5.58 -13.54 -38.06
C ARG A 204 5.77 -12.13 -38.65
N LYS A 205 5.02 -11.15 -38.13
CA LYS A 205 5.16 -9.75 -38.54
C LYS A 205 6.45 -9.14 -38.00
N THR A 206 7.07 -8.29 -38.82
CA THR A 206 8.24 -7.49 -38.44
C THR A 206 7.87 -6.25 -37.61
N THR A 207 6.62 -5.78 -37.71
CA THR A 207 6.07 -4.67 -36.95
C THR A 207 4.98 -5.16 -36.00
N ILE A 208 5.01 -4.69 -34.74
CA ILE A 208 3.99 -5.06 -33.75
C ILE A 208 2.62 -4.52 -34.19
N TYR A 209 1.57 -5.33 -34.04
CA TYR A 209 0.19 -4.91 -34.25
C TYR A 209 -0.15 -3.70 -33.40
N SER A 210 -1.01 -2.82 -33.93
CA SER A 210 -1.74 -1.91 -33.06
C SER A 210 -2.63 -2.75 -32.15
N THR A 211 -2.62 -2.41 -30.88
CA THR A 211 -3.49 -2.94 -29.83
C THR A 211 -4.97 -2.64 -30.04
N THR A 212 -5.29 -1.72 -30.95
CA THR A 212 -6.66 -1.45 -31.43
C THR A 212 -7.09 -2.37 -32.57
N ASP A 213 -6.15 -3.02 -33.26
CA ASP A 213 -6.36 -3.78 -34.49
C ASP A 213 -5.74 -5.18 -34.40
N ILE A 214 -5.91 -5.83 -33.25
CA ILE A 214 -5.44 -7.19 -33.00
C ILE A 214 -6.39 -8.18 -33.70
N PRO A 215 -5.92 -9.04 -34.62
CA PRO A 215 -6.78 -9.97 -35.36
C PRO A 215 -7.27 -11.17 -34.54
N TYR A 216 -6.68 -11.37 -33.36
CA TYR A 216 -6.96 -12.50 -32.47
C TYR A 216 -7.69 -12.05 -31.21
N LYS A 217 -8.70 -12.83 -30.81
CA LYS A 217 -9.30 -12.73 -29.48
C LYS A 217 -8.64 -13.74 -28.56
N PHE A 218 -7.83 -13.24 -27.62
CA PHE A 218 -7.22 -14.07 -26.59
C PHE A 218 -8.18 -14.30 -25.43
N GLU A 219 -8.50 -15.56 -25.17
CA GLU A 219 -9.21 -15.96 -23.94
C GLU A 219 -8.22 -16.60 -22.98
N LEU A 220 -8.09 -16.05 -21.78
CA LEU A 220 -7.19 -16.59 -20.76
C LEU A 220 -7.76 -17.94 -20.27
N ILE A 221 -7.07 -19.04 -20.58
CA ILE A 221 -7.46 -20.39 -20.13
C ILE A 221 -6.91 -20.66 -18.73
N PHE A 222 -5.64 -20.32 -18.52
CA PHE A 222 -4.94 -20.62 -17.28
C PHE A 222 -3.90 -19.56 -16.97
N ARG A 223 -3.83 -19.16 -15.70
CA ARG A 223 -2.81 -18.25 -15.18
C ARG A 223 -2.24 -18.82 -13.89
N GLY A 224 -0.94 -19.06 -13.88
CA GLY A 224 -0.21 -19.39 -12.65
C GLY A 224 0.36 -18.12 -12.02
N THR A 225 0.06 -17.88 -10.75
CA THR A 225 0.73 -16.85 -9.93
C THR A 225 1.58 -17.54 -8.86
N ARG A 226 2.86 -17.14 -8.75
CA ARG A 226 3.82 -17.77 -7.83
C ARG A 226 3.61 -17.27 -6.39
N VAL A 227 3.33 -18.18 -5.45
CA VAL A 227 3.52 -17.93 -4.02
C VAL A 227 5.03 -18.08 -3.71
N ARG A 228 5.65 -17.07 -3.10
CA ARG A 228 7.07 -17.07 -2.74
C ARG A 228 7.40 -18.26 -1.82
N SER A 229 8.15 -19.23 -2.32
CA SER A 229 8.92 -20.20 -1.52
C SER A 229 10.41 -19.92 -1.71
N THR A 230 11.17 -20.00 -0.62
CA THR A 230 12.53 -19.45 -0.45
C THR A 230 13.61 -20.51 -0.59
N ASN A 231 13.81 -21.10 -1.77
CA ASN A 231 14.94 -22.00 -1.99
C ASN A 231 15.80 -21.63 -3.21
N ILE A 232 17.12 -21.73 -3.03
CA ILE A 232 18.16 -21.21 -3.94
C ILE A 232 18.40 -22.09 -5.20
N LEU A 233 17.71 -23.24 -5.31
CA LEU A 233 17.78 -24.12 -6.49
C LEU A 233 16.79 -23.75 -7.62
N ASP A 234 15.98 -22.69 -7.45
CA ASP A 234 14.93 -22.28 -8.40
C ASP A 234 15.36 -21.20 -9.41
N ILE A 235 16.66 -21.07 -9.72
CA ILE A 235 17.14 -20.03 -10.67
C ILE A 235 16.59 -20.23 -12.10
N ALA A 236 15.93 -21.36 -12.40
CA ALA A 236 15.21 -21.59 -13.66
C ALA A 236 13.70 -21.19 -13.65
N ASN A 237 13.13 -20.74 -12.52
CA ASN A 237 11.69 -20.49 -12.37
C ASN A 237 11.31 -18.99 -12.35
N ILE A 238 11.80 -18.26 -13.36
CA ILE A 238 11.48 -16.86 -13.63
C ILE A 238 10.56 -16.86 -14.85
N ILE A 239 9.24 -16.72 -14.69
CA ILE A 239 8.26 -16.12 -15.65
C ILE A 239 6.84 -16.36 -15.09
N GLU A 240 6.06 -15.29 -14.95
CA GLU A 240 4.59 -15.41 -14.94
C GLU A 240 4.15 -15.85 -16.33
N PHE A 241 3.43 -16.97 -16.44
CA PHE A 241 2.93 -17.44 -17.73
C PHE A 241 1.41 -17.33 -17.78
N GLU A 242 0.91 -16.77 -18.88
CA GLU A 242 -0.49 -16.75 -19.26
C GLU A 242 -0.67 -17.72 -20.43
N VAL A 243 -1.61 -18.66 -20.31
CA VAL A 243 -1.99 -19.55 -21.41
C VAL A 243 -3.29 -19.04 -22.00
N PHE A 244 -3.27 -18.72 -23.28
CA PHE A 244 -4.43 -18.22 -24.01
C PHE A 244 -4.95 -19.27 -25.00
N SER A 245 -6.27 -19.36 -25.16
CA SER A 245 -6.90 -19.99 -26.31
C SER A 245 -7.09 -18.96 -27.39
N LEU A 246 -6.74 -19.34 -28.62
CA LEU A 246 -7.11 -18.61 -29.82
C LEU A 246 -8.50 -19.07 -30.25
N THR A 247 -9.40 -18.11 -30.47
CA THR A 247 -10.61 -18.33 -31.27
C THR A 247 -10.50 -17.44 -32.50
N CYS A 248 -10.55 -18.07 -33.68
CA CYS A 248 -10.57 -17.39 -34.97
C CYS A 248 -12.00 -16.97 -35.33
#